data_AF-A0A973MWC3-F1
#
_entry.id   AF-A0A973MWC3-F1
#
_cell.length_a   1.000
_cell.length_b   1.000
_cell.length_c   1.000
_cell.angle_alpha   90.00
_cell.angle_beta   90.00
_cell.angle_gamma   90.00
#
_symmetry.space_group_name_H-M   'P 1'
#
loop_
_entity.id
_entity.type
_entity.pdbx_description
1 polymer ?
#
loop_
_entity_poly.entity_id
_entity_poly.type
_entity_poly.pdbx_seq_one_letter_code
_entity_poly.pdbx_strand_id
1 'polypeptide(L)'
;MNLLRKQLAVVSTAVTAAIGGFIAVAPAAQAAGDSAAAGGTAPACIHRMVDGTPDGFSVYLSNYCGKTMRVKVIVDSGGDSPCFTMSAGSNRLWYYTGVFGQYGRTVTC
;
A
#
# COMPACT_ATOMS: atom_id res chain seq x y z
N MET A 1 -35.11 12.69 7.92
CA MET A 1 -35.56 11.89 9.08
C MET A 1 -36.32 10.68 8.55
N ASN A 2 -35.88 9.48 8.97
CA ASN A 2 -36.50 8.14 8.92
C ASN A 2 -35.30 7.15 8.96
N LEU A 3 -34.81 6.68 10.12
CA LEU A 3 -35.36 5.59 10.96
C LEU A 3 -35.66 4.36 10.06
N LEU A 4 -35.16 3.14 10.24
CA LEU A 4 -34.63 2.48 11.43
C LEU A 4 -34.16 1.05 11.03
N ARG A 5 -33.07 0.57 11.63
CA ARG A 5 -32.78 -0.81 12.11
C ARG A 5 -33.11 -2.04 11.23
N LYS A 6 -32.12 -2.92 11.05
CA LYS A 6 -32.07 -4.22 11.75
C LYS A 6 -30.73 -4.93 11.54
N GLN A 7 -30.03 -5.18 12.64
CA GLN A 7 -28.92 -6.12 12.71
C GLN A 7 -29.46 -7.54 12.59
N LEU A 8 -28.87 -8.36 11.73
CA LEU A 8 -29.07 -9.81 11.71
C LEU A 8 -27.84 -10.46 12.32
N ALA A 9 -27.92 -10.70 13.63
CA ALA A 9 -27.06 -11.62 14.33
C ALA A 9 -27.42 -13.04 13.86
N VAL A 10 -26.50 -13.71 13.17
CA VAL A 10 -26.63 -15.14 12.88
C VAL A 10 -25.91 -15.89 13.99
N VAL A 11 -26.70 -16.39 14.94
CA VAL A 11 -26.28 -17.39 15.91
C VAL A 11 -26.30 -18.74 15.19
N SER A 12 -25.19 -19.47 15.21
CA SER A 12 -25.16 -20.87 14.81
C SER A 12 -24.33 -21.64 15.82
N THR A 13 -25.03 -22.21 16.78
CA THR A 13 -24.50 -23.26 17.68
C THR A 13 -24.49 -24.58 16.94
N ALA A 14 -23.32 -25.20 16.83
CA ALA A 14 -23.19 -26.65 16.72
C ALA A 14 -21.94 -27.09 17.47
N VAL A 15 -22.14 -27.70 18.64
CA VAL A 15 -21.11 -28.42 19.38
C VAL A 15 -20.96 -29.79 18.75
N THR A 16 -19.74 -30.18 18.40
CA THR A 16 -19.40 -31.59 18.14
C THR A 16 -18.03 -31.86 18.73
N ALA A 17 -17.99 -32.65 19.80
CA ALA A 17 -16.78 -33.18 20.39
C ALA A 17 -16.27 -34.35 19.54
N ALA A 18 -15.02 -34.29 19.10
CA ALA A 18 -14.29 -35.43 18.58
C ALA A 18 -12.87 -35.42 19.15
N ILE A 19 -12.53 -36.51 19.83
CA ILE A 19 -11.23 -36.81 20.43
C ILE A 19 -10.36 -37.41 19.33
N GLY A 20 -9.18 -36.85 19.06
CA GLY A 20 -8.18 -37.52 18.23
C GLY A 20 -7.25 -36.59 17.44
N GLY A 21 -5.96 -36.60 17.82
CA GLY A 21 -4.85 -36.25 16.94
C GLY A 21 -4.54 -34.75 16.85
N PHE A 22 -3.40 -34.35 17.40
CA PHE A 22 -2.80 -33.03 17.21
C PHE A 22 -2.59 -32.72 15.72
N ILE A 23 -3.49 -31.96 15.12
CA ILE A 23 -3.25 -31.30 13.83
C ILE A 23 -2.71 -29.92 14.18
N ALA A 24 -1.41 -29.72 13.93
CA ALA A 24 -0.78 -28.41 14.04
C ALA A 24 -1.46 -27.45 13.04
N VAL A 25 -2.40 -26.66 13.54
CA VAL A 25 -3.01 -25.56 12.78
C VAL A 25 -1.92 -24.50 12.61
N ALA A 26 -1.31 -24.48 11.43
CA ALA A 26 -0.44 -23.38 11.02
C ALA A 26 -1.25 -22.06 11.10
N PRO A 27 -0.72 -21.00 11.71
CA PRO A 27 -1.43 -19.72 11.73
C PRO A 27 -1.58 -19.25 10.28
N ALA A 28 -2.83 -19.10 9.84
CA ALA A 28 -3.15 -18.43 8.58
C ALA A 28 -2.45 -17.07 8.62
N ALA A 29 -1.53 -16.83 7.69
CA ALA A 29 -0.90 -15.53 7.54
C ALA A 29 -2.00 -14.52 7.23
N GLN A 30 -2.33 -13.64 8.19
CA GLN A 30 -3.15 -12.48 7.91
C GLN A 30 -2.36 -11.63 6.91
N ALA A 31 -2.76 -11.68 5.64
CA ALA A 31 -2.36 -10.69 4.65
C ALA A 31 -2.89 -9.35 5.18
N ALA A 32 -2.00 -8.57 5.80
CA ALA A 32 -2.29 -7.20 6.18
C ALA A 32 -2.60 -6.46 4.88
N GLY A 33 -3.89 -6.27 4.62
CA GLY A 33 -4.35 -5.37 3.58
C GLY A 33 -3.80 -4.00 3.94
N ASP A 34 -2.81 -3.55 3.16
CA ASP A 34 -2.31 -2.18 3.18
C ASP A 34 -3.48 -1.25 2.88
N SER A 35 -4.17 -0.85 3.94
CA SER A 35 -5.14 0.24 3.91
C SER A 35 -4.31 1.50 3.73
N ALA A 36 -3.92 1.77 2.47
CA ALA A 36 -3.25 3.00 2.09
C ALA A 36 -4.08 4.16 2.64
N ALA A 37 -3.50 4.89 3.61
CA ALA A 37 -4.14 6.08 4.15
C ALA A 37 -4.51 6.99 2.98
N ALA A 38 -5.73 7.54 2.99
CA ALA A 38 -6.23 8.37 1.91
C ALA A 38 -5.30 9.56 1.60
N GLY A 39 -4.44 9.37 0.59
CA GLY A 39 -4.28 10.29 -0.54
C GLY A 39 -3.60 11.63 -0.31
N GLY A 40 -2.74 11.79 0.70
CA GLY A 40 -1.89 12.97 0.83
C GLY A 40 -0.66 12.92 -0.08
N THR A 41 -0.24 14.04 -0.66
CA THR A 41 1.10 14.17 -1.26
C THR A 41 2.15 13.85 -0.19
N ALA A 42 3.17 13.08 -0.54
CA ALA A 42 4.27 12.75 0.37
C ALA A 42 4.88 14.05 0.95
N PRO A 43 5.27 14.03 2.24
CA PRO A 43 5.81 15.22 2.90
C PRO A 43 7.10 15.69 2.23
N ALA A 44 7.45 16.97 2.40
CA ALA A 44 8.60 17.58 1.74
C ALA A 44 9.96 16.92 2.06
N CYS A 45 10.06 16.20 3.18
CA CYS A 45 11.24 15.42 3.53
C CYS A 45 11.43 14.16 2.67
N ILE A 46 10.45 13.78 1.85
CA ILE A 46 10.62 12.83 0.75
C ILE A 46 10.99 13.63 -0.50
N HIS A 47 12.28 13.70 -0.79
CA HIS A 47 12.77 14.33 -2.01
C HIS A 47 12.51 13.43 -3.23
N ARG A 48 12.26 14.05 -4.37
CA ARG A 48 11.89 13.40 -5.62
C ARG A 48 12.57 14.08 -6.80
N MET A 49 13.14 13.30 -7.69
CA MET A 49 13.63 13.72 -8.99
C MET A 49 13.01 12.81 -10.05
N VAL A 50 12.50 13.41 -11.12
CA VAL A 50 11.78 12.69 -12.18
C VAL A 50 12.48 12.97 -13.49
N ASP A 51 12.92 11.91 -14.16
CA ASP A 51 13.62 11.99 -15.43
C ASP A 51 12.82 11.23 -16.50
N GLY A 52 12.32 11.96 -17.49
CA GLY A 52 11.55 11.40 -18.60
C GLY A 52 12.44 10.78 -19.68
N THR A 53 11.92 9.76 -20.36
CA THR A 53 12.51 9.13 -21.54
C THR A 53 11.44 8.97 -22.62
N PRO A 54 11.80 8.69 -23.89
CA PRO A 54 10.81 8.39 -24.93
C PRO A 54 9.89 7.21 -24.59
N ASP A 55 10.35 6.28 -23.74
CA ASP A 55 9.66 5.03 -23.39
C ASP A 55 9.04 5.05 -21.98
N GLY A 56 9.06 6.19 -21.29
CA GLY A 56 8.49 6.34 -19.94
C GLY A 56 9.24 7.35 -19.09
N PHE A 57 9.52 7.02 -17.82
CA PHE A 57 10.28 7.88 -16.91
C PHE A 57 10.86 7.08 -15.74
N SER A 58 11.80 7.70 -15.03
CA SER A 58 12.30 7.22 -13.75
C SER A 58 12.02 8.21 -12.63
N VAL A 59 11.87 7.72 -11.41
CA VAL A 59 11.69 8.52 -10.20
C VAL A 59 12.73 8.11 -9.17
N TYR A 60 13.62 9.03 -8.84
CA TYR A 60 14.55 8.89 -7.73
C TYR A 60 13.96 9.52 -6.47
N LEU A 61 13.77 8.70 -5.44
CA LEU A 61 13.21 9.09 -4.14
C LEU A 61 14.30 9.04 -3.07
N SER A 62 14.32 10.04 -2.20
CA SER A 62 15.20 10.08 -1.01
C SER A 62 14.40 10.40 0.24
N ASN A 63 14.61 9.63 1.31
CA ASN A 63 13.93 9.83 2.59
C ASN A 63 14.79 10.60 3.59
N TYR A 64 14.56 11.90 3.72
CA TYR A 64 15.19 12.78 4.70
C TYR A 64 14.32 13.04 5.94
N CYS A 65 13.25 12.28 6.15
CA CYS A 65 12.29 12.52 7.23
C CYS A 65 12.80 12.13 8.63
N GLY A 66 14.01 11.58 8.75
CA GLY A 66 14.55 11.09 10.03
C GLY A 66 13.85 9.85 10.60
N LYS A 67 12.91 9.26 9.84
CA LYS A 67 12.16 8.05 10.22
C LYS A 67 11.84 7.20 9.00
N THR A 68 11.45 5.95 9.21
CA THR A 68 10.93 5.09 8.14
C THR A 68 9.64 5.67 7.58
N MET A 69 9.56 5.75 6.26
CA MET A 69 8.40 6.23 5.52
C MET A 69 7.97 5.19 4.50
N ARG A 70 6.66 5.14 4.23
CA ARG A 70 6.09 4.29 3.19
C ARG A 70 5.49 5.19 2.12
N VAL A 71 5.96 5.06 0.88
CA VAL A 71 5.56 5.92 -0.23
C VAL A 71 5.35 5.14 -1.51
N LYS A 72 4.47 5.64 -2.37
CA LYS A 72 4.32 5.15 -3.74
C LYS A 72 4.24 6.30 -4.73
N VAL A 73 4.57 6.01 -5.98
CA VAL A 73 4.43 6.91 -7.13
C VAL A 73 3.08 6.65 -7.78
N ILE A 74 2.30 7.72 -7.93
CA ILE A 74 1.07 7.76 -8.72
C ILE A 74 1.44 8.09 -10.16
N VAL A 75 0.95 7.28 -11.09
CA VAL A 75 1.14 7.50 -12.53
C VAL A 75 -0.20 7.84 -13.16
N ASP A 76 -0.32 9.06 -13.67
CA ASP A 76 -1.51 9.48 -14.38
C ASP A 76 -1.59 8.71 -15.72
N SER A 77 -2.76 8.16 -16.03
CA SER A 77 -2.99 7.32 -17.22
C SER A 77 -2.09 6.07 -17.31
N GLY A 78 -1.61 5.57 -16.16
CA GLY A 78 -0.74 4.39 -16.08
C GLY A 78 -0.95 3.58 -14.80
N GLY A 79 -0.07 2.59 -14.59
CA GLY A 79 -0.04 1.82 -13.37
C GLY A 79 0.85 2.49 -12.31
N ASP A 80 0.31 2.67 -11.11
CA ASP A 80 1.06 3.13 -9.94
C ASP A 80 2.20 2.19 -9.57
N SER A 81 3.21 2.71 -8.89
CA SER A 81 4.21 1.86 -8.25
C SER A 81 3.61 1.09 -7.07
N PRO A 82 4.22 -0.03 -6.64
CA PRO A 82 3.93 -0.59 -5.33
C PRO A 82 4.35 0.40 -4.22
N CYS A 83 3.88 0.15 -3.00
CA CYS A 83 4.34 0.91 -1.85
C CYS A 83 5.74 0.49 -1.41
N PHE A 84 6.66 1.46 -1.34
CA PHE A 84 8.04 1.26 -0.90
C PHE A 84 8.18 1.65 0.56
N THR A 85 8.70 0.73 1.37
CA THR A 85 9.20 1.06 2.71
C THR A 85 10.63 1.57 2.59
N MET A 86 10.87 2.81 3.03
CA MET A 86 12.15 3.51 2.95
C MET A 86 12.61 3.89 4.35
N SER A 87 13.74 3.33 4.81
CA SER A 87 14.38 3.73 6.06
C SER A 87 14.85 5.19 6.02
N ALA A 88 15.11 5.80 7.18
CA ALA A 88 15.70 7.13 7.26
C ALA A 88 17.03 7.19 6.50
N GLY A 89 17.22 8.21 5.66
CA GLY A 89 18.42 8.42 4.83
C GLY A 89 18.54 7.51 3.61
N SER A 90 17.58 6.59 3.39
CA SER A 90 17.61 5.67 2.25
C SER A 90 17.14 6.32 0.95
N ASN A 91 17.60 5.77 -0.18
CA ASN A 91 17.20 6.19 -1.52
C ASN A 91 16.54 5.02 -2.27
N ARG A 92 15.69 5.33 -3.24
CA ARG A 92 15.03 4.36 -4.11
C ARG A 92 14.89 4.92 -5.51
N LEU A 93 15.33 4.15 -6.51
CA LEU A 93 15.02 4.42 -7.91
C LEU A 93 13.89 3.49 -8.36
N TRP A 94 12.91 4.05 -9.06
CA TRP A 94 11.83 3.31 -9.69
C TRP A 94 11.66 3.73 -11.14
N TYR A 95 11.31 2.80 -12.01
CA TYR A 95 11.11 3.03 -13.43
C TYR A 95 9.68 2.72 -13.81
N TYR A 96 9.09 3.61 -14.61
CA TYR A 96 7.87 3.38 -15.34
C TYR A 96 8.19 3.18 -16.82
N THR A 97 7.65 2.13 -17.41
CA THR A 97 7.72 1.88 -18.85
C THR A 97 6.33 2.01 -19.44
N GLY A 98 6.16 2.94 -20.38
CA GLY A 98 4.90 3.25 -21.02
C GLY A 98 4.90 4.67 -21.59
N VAL A 99 4.46 4.81 -22.83
CA VAL A 99 4.49 6.10 -23.55
C VAL A 99 3.37 7.07 -23.15
N PHE A 100 2.32 6.57 -22.46
CA PHE A 100 1.15 7.38 -22.07
C PHE A 100 1.15 7.79 -20.60
N GLY A 101 1.85 7.06 -19.75
CA GLY A 101 1.84 7.31 -18.32
C GLY A 101 2.76 8.47 -17.95
N GLN A 102 2.25 9.38 -17.13
CA GLN A 102 2.98 10.56 -16.67
C GLN A 102 3.13 10.52 -15.15
N TYR A 103 4.24 11.04 -14.64
CA TYR A 103 4.39 11.22 -13.20
C TYR A 103 3.31 12.18 -12.68
N GLY A 104 2.41 11.68 -11.84
CA GLY A 104 1.39 12.51 -11.20
C GLY A 104 1.91 13.11 -9.90
N ARG A 105 2.21 12.24 -8.93
CA ARG A 105 2.75 12.63 -7.61
C ARG A 105 3.34 11.44 -6.86
N THR A 106 4.04 11.71 -5.77
CA THR A 106 4.39 10.72 -4.76
C THR A 106 3.45 10.90 -3.56
N VAL A 107 2.87 9.82 -3.05
CA VAL A 107 1.98 9.83 -1.88
C VAL A 107 2.52 8.95 -0.77
N THR A 108 2.10 9.20 0.46
CA THR A 108 2.29 8.23 1.55
C THR A 108 1.32 7.07 1.38
N CYS A 109 1.80 5.89 1.76
CA CYS A 109 0.94 4.79 2.17
C CYS A 109 0.94 4.79 3.72
#